data_AF-A0A1I6A6M5-F1
#
_entry.id   AF-A0A1I6A6M5-F1
#
_cell.length_a   1.000
_cell.length_b   1.000
_cell.length_c   1.000
_cell.angle_alpha   90.00
_cell.angle_beta   90.00
_cell.angle_gamma   90.00
#
_symmetry.space_group_name_H-M   'P 1'
#
loop_
_entity.id
_entity.type
_entity.pdbx_description
1 polymer ?
#
loop_
_entity_poly.entity_id
_entity_poly.type
_entity_poly.pdbx_seq_one_letter_code
_entity_poly.pdbx_strand_id
1 'polypeptide(L)'
;MTHRARGLLVRQRTMAACAFRAHLAEYGVIVPQGRYRVDALIAKQDEIREDLPEDACFALDALVGQLDALNQQIDGIDIRLAEIHKTNSICRLLATIPGIGPITATAFAATIPDPSAFRSGREFVAWLGLNSPMYRGRLLR
;
A
#
# COMPACT_ATOMS: atom_id res chain seq x y z
N MET A 1 3.84 15.02 0.37
CA MET A 1 3.87 14.62 1.80
C MET A 1 3.08 13.33 2.03
N THR A 2 1.84 13.24 1.53
CA THR A 2 0.92 12.08 1.66
C THR A 2 1.53 10.74 1.27
N HIS A 3 2.21 10.63 0.10
CA HIS A 3 2.88 9.39 -0.30
C HIS A 3 4.02 8.96 0.63
N ARG A 4 4.81 9.91 1.14
CA ARG A 4 5.90 9.62 2.08
C ARG A 4 5.36 9.14 3.42
N ALA A 5 4.29 9.76 3.92
CA ALA A 5 3.59 9.32 5.12
C ALA A 5 3.04 7.90 4.96
N ARG A 6 2.33 7.61 3.86
CA ARG A 6 1.87 6.24 3.55
C ARG A 6 3.02 5.23 3.54
N GLY A 7 4.12 5.57 2.89
CA GLY A 7 5.30 4.70 2.81
C GLY A 7 5.90 4.39 4.19
N LEU A 8 5.90 5.35 5.11
CA LEU A 8 6.31 5.13 6.49
C LEU A 8 5.36 4.17 7.23
N LEU A 9 4.05 4.42 7.15
CA LEU A 9 3.04 3.59 7.82
C LEU A 9 3.06 2.14 7.31
N VAL A 10 3.24 1.94 6.00
CA VAL A 10 3.36 0.59 5.42
C VAL A 10 4.58 -0.16 5.97
N ARG A 11 5.71 0.54 6.15
CA ARG A 11 6.91 -0.06 6.77
C ARG A 11 6.67 -0.39 8.23
N GLN A 12 6.07 0.51 9.00
CA GLN A 12 5.70 0.27 10.41
C GLN A 12 4.76 -0.92 10.55
N ARG A 13 3.74 -1.02 9.68
CA ARG A 13 2.83 -2.18 9.66
C ARG A 13 3.57 -3.48 9.38
N THR A 14 4.53 -3.45 8.45
CA THR A 14 5.36 -4.62 8.14
C THR A 14 6.18 -5.02 9.37
N MET A 15 6.82 -4.07 10.04
CA MET A 15 7.59 -4.31 11.27
C MET A 15 6.73 -4.92 12.38
N ALA A 16 5.56 -4.34 12.66
CA ALA A 16 4.64 -4.84 13.67
C ALA A 16 4.15 -6.27 13.34
N ALA A 17 3.86 -6.55 12.07
CA ALA A 17 3.44 -7.88 11.64
C ALA A 17 4.57 -8.91 11.71
N CYS A 18 5.82 -8.49 11.52
CA CYS A 18 6.99 -9.35 11.75
C CYS A 18 7.19 -9.65 13.23
N ALA A 19 7.07 -8.64 14.10
CA ALA A 19 7.17 -8.80 15.55
C ALA A 19 6.08 -9.74 16.09
N PHE A 20 4.83 -9.53 15.67
CA PHE A 20 3.71 -10.41 16.03
C PHE A 20 3.98 -11.88 15.68
N ARG A 21 4.46 -12.16 14.46
CA ARG A 21 4.84 -13.53 14.07
C ARG A 21 6.01 -14.08 14.86
N ALA A 22 7.01 -13.26 15.18
CA ALA A 22 8.16 -13.68 15.97
C ALA A 22 7.72 -14.11 17.38
N HIS A 23 6.87 -13.32 18.03
CA HIS A 23 6.33 -13.69 19.35
C HIS A 23 5.46 -14.94 19.30
N LEU A 24 4.63 -15.13 18.27
CA LEU A 24 3.91 -16.39 18.09
C LEU A 24 4.85 -17.60 17.93
N ALA A 25 5.97 -17.43 17.22
CA ALA A 25 6.96 -18.48 17.05
C ALA A 25 7.67 -18.87 18.35
N GLU A 26 7.83 -17.94 19.31
CA GLU A 26 8.38 -18.24 20.65
C GLU A 26 7.53 -19.28 21.40
N TYR A 27 6.22 -19.34 21.11
CA TYR A 27 5.27 -20.30 21.69
C TYR A 27 4.98 -21.49 20.76
N GLY A 28 5.80 -21.69 19.72
CA GLY A 28 5.65 -22.80 18.78
C GLY A 28 4.55 -22.62 17.72
N VAL A 29 3.90 -21.45 17.67
CA VAL A 29 2.85 -21.14 16.70
C VAL A 29 3.47 -20.57 15.43
N ILE A 30 3.64 -21.40 14.40
CA ILE A 30 4.21 -20.99 13.12
C ILE A 30 3.10 -20.51 12.18
N VAL A 31 3.03 -19.19 11.98
CA VAL A 31 2.12 -18.60 11.00
C VAL A 31 2.83 -18.45 9.65
N PRO A 32 2.28 -19.00 8.53
CA PRO A 32 2.94 -18.95 7.24
C PRO A 32 3.18 -17.51 6.76
N GLN A 33 4.35 -17.27 6.16
CA GLN A 33 4.65 -16.03 5.47
C GLN A 33 3.92 -16.02 4.13
N GLY A 34 3.14 -14.97 3.86
CA GLY A 34 2.41 -14.85 2.61
C GLY A 34 1.76 -13.49 2.47
N ARG A 35 1.37 -13.17 1.23
CA ARG A 35 0.63 -11.95 0.83
C ARG A 35 -0.72 -11.80 1.55
N TYR A 36 -1.16 -12.85 2.26
CA TYR A 36 -2.34 -12.88 3.08
C TYR A 36 -2.19 -11.91 4.26
N ARG A 37 -3.12 -10.95 4.22
CA ARG A 37 -3.25 -9.73 5.00
C ARG A 37 -2.91 -9.94 6.48
N VAL A 38 -2.25 -8.95 7.05
CA VAL A 38 -2.22 -8.68 8.49
C VAL A 38 -3.59 -8.98 9.14
N ASP A 39 -4.68 -8.63 8.46
CA ASP A 39 -6.06 -8.87 8.87
C ASP A 39 -6.38 -10.36 9.11
N ALA A 40 -5.79 -11.28 8.34
CA ALA A 40 -5.94 -12.72 8.56
C ALA A 40 -5.10 -13.24 9.74
N LEU A 41 -4.01 -12.54 10.10
CA LEU A 41 -3.29 -12.84 11.35
C LEU A 41 -4.08 -12.35 12.56
N ILE A 42 -4.66 -11.15 12.47
CA ILE A 42 -5.50 -10.57 13.52
C ILE A 42 -6.73 -11.45 13.75
N ALA A 43 -7.41 -11.88 12.68
CA ALA A 43 -8.59 -12.73 12.78
C ALA A 43 -8.33 -14.11 13.43
N LYS A 44 -7.09 -14.60 13.39
CA LYS A 44 -6.72 -15.87 14.02
C LYS A 44 -6.29 -15.72 15.47
N GLN A 45 -6.24 -14.50 16.00
CA GLN A 45 -5.77 -14.24 17.34
C GLN A 45 -6.56 -15.03 18.38
N ASP A 46 -7.90 -15.00 18.32
CA ASP A 46 -8.76 -15.66 19.31
C ASP A 46 -8.51 -17.17 19.39
N GLU A 47 -8.27 -17.83 18.25
CA GLU A 47 -7.94 -19.27 18.19
C GLU A 47 -6.56 -19.56 18.81
N ILE A 48 -5.62 -18.61 18.77
CA ILE A 48 -4.24 -18.79 19.23
C ILE A 48 -4.10 -18.49 20.74
N ARG A 49 -5.01 -17.68 21.30
CA ARG A 49 -4.97 -17.24 22.71
C ARG A 49 -5.17 -18.36 23.73
N GLU A 50 -5.90 -19.42 23.37
CA GLU A 50 -6.29 -20.47 24.33
C GLU A 50 -5.09 -21.20 24.94
N ASP A 51 -3.97 -21.26 24.21
CA ASP A 51 -2.75 -21.98 24.61
C ASP A 51 -1.60 -21.05 25.11
N LEU A 52 -1.86 -19.75 25.28
CA LEU A 52 -0.84 -18.75 25.57
C LEU A 52 -0.88 -18.22 27.02
N PRO A 53 0.28 -17.93 27.63
CA PRO A 53 0.34 -17.22 28.91
C PRO A 53 -0.32 -15.83 28.85
N GLU A 54 -0.84 -15.36 29.97
CA GLU A 54 -1.55 -14.07 30.06
C GLU A 54 -0.68 -12.88 29.60
N ASP A 55 0.59 -12.85 30.02
CA ASP A 55 1.56 -11.82 29.61
C ASP A 55 1.81 -11.83 28.09
N ALA A 56 1.78 -13.01 27.45
CA ALA A 56 1.93 -13.16 26.01
C ALA A 56 0.70 -12.63 25.28
N CYS A 57 -0.50 -12.98 25.77
CA CYS A 57 -1.76 -12.46 25.26
C CYS A 57 -1.82 -10.93 25.34
N PHE A 58 -1.38 -10.33 26.46
CA PHE A 58 -1.30 -8.88 26.64
C PHE A 58 -0.37 -8.21 25.61
N ALA A 59 0.82 -8.78 25.38
CA ALA A 59 1.76 -8.26 24.39
C ALA A 59 1.21 -8.37 22.95
N LEU A 60 0.54 -9.49 22.62
CA LEU A 60 -0.08 -9.70 21.33
C LEU A 60 -1.25 -8.73 21.10
N ASP A 61 -2.06 -8.44 22.12
CA ASP A 61 -3.13 -7.44 22.05
C ASP A 61 -2.61 -6.05 21.69
N ALA A 62 -1.51 -5.64 22.31
CA ALA A 62 -0.87 -4.35 21.99
C ALA A 62 -0.42 -4.29 20.52
N LEU A 63 0.16 -5.38 20.00
CA LEU A 63 0.61 -5.46 18.61
C LEU A 63 -0.57 -5.50 17.61
N VAL A 64 -1.65 -6.20 17.95
CA VAL A 64 -2.87 -6.23 17.12
C VAL A 64 -3.51 -4.86 17.07
N GLY A 65 -3.69 -4.20 18.21
CA GLY A 65 -4.23 -2.84 18.24
C GLY A 65 -3.38 -1.86 17.43
N GLN A 66 -2.04 -2.01 17.45
CA GLN A 66 -1.15 -1.21 16.61
C GLN A 66 -1.34 -1.51 15.12
N LEU A 67 -1.49 -2.78 14.73
CA LEU A 67 -1.71 -3.19 13.35
C LEU A 67 -3.03 -2.65 12.80
N ASP A 68 -4.11 -2.70 13.59
CA ASP A 68 -5.41 -2.14 13.22
C ASP A 68 -5.34 -0.63 13.01
N ALA A 69 -4.72 0.10 13.95
CA ALA A 69 -4.54 1.54 13.83
C ALA A 69 -3.74 1.91 12.57
N LEU A 70 -2.67 1.17 12.27
CA LEU A 70 -1.86 1.38 11.07
C LEU A 70 -2.65 1.10 9.79
N ASN A 71 -3.45 0.04 9.77
CA ASN A 71 -4.32 -0.29 8.64
C ASN A 71 -5.32 0.83 8.37
N GLN A 72 -6.05 1.30 9.39
CA GLN A 72 -7.02 2.39 9.25
C GLN A 72 -6.38 3.68 8.74
N GLN A 73 -5.19 4.03 9.21
CA GLN A 73 -4.47 5.21 8.75
C GLN A 73 -3.99 5.08 7.29
N ILE A 74 -3.50 3.90 6.90
CA ILE A 74 -3.11 3.61 5.50
C ILE A 74 -4.33 3.72 4.59
N ASP A 75 -5.46 3.14 4.98
CA ASP A 75 -6.71 3.17 4.21
C ASP A 75 -7.25 4.59 4.07
N GLY A 76 -7.22 5.38 5.14
CA GLY A 76 -7.59 6.80 5.09
C GLY A 76 -6.72 7.61 4.12
N ILE A 77 -5.41 7.32 4.08
CA ILE A 77 -4.51 7.92 3.08
C ILE A 77 -4.83 7.42 1.67
N ASP A 78 -5.10 6.13 1.49
CA ASP A 78 -5.43 5.54 0.19
C ASP A 78 -6.73 6.10 -0.40
N ILE A 79 -7.76 6.30 0.42
CA ILE A 79 -8.99 7.00 0.02
C ILE A 79 -8.65 8.41 -0.46
N ARG A 80 -7.84 9.15 0.30
CA ARG A 80 -7.47 10.53 -0.08
C ARG A 80 -6.67 10.58 -1.39
N LEU A 81 -5.76 9.63 -1.60
CA LEU A 81 -5.03 9.51 -2.85
C LEU A 81 -5.95 9.14 -4.01
N ALA A 82 -6.93 8.25 -3.80
CA ALA A 82 -7.92 7.89 -4.82
C ALA A 82 -8.79 9.09 -5.24
N GLU A 83 -9.15 10.00 -4.32
CA GLU A 83 -9.89 11.22 -4.68
C GLU A 83 -9.02 12.21 -5.48
N ILE A 84 -7.74 12.35 -5.13
CA ILE A 84 -6.77 13.12 -5.93
C ILE A 84 -6.61 12.49 -7.33
N HIS A 85 -6.62 11.16 -7.41
CA HIS A 85 -6.55 10.44 -8.67
C HIS A 85 -7.75 10.76 -9.59
N LYS A 86 -8.96 10.74 -9.04
CA LYS A 86 -10.20 11.01 -9.81
C LYS A 86 -10.26 12.42 -10.37
N THR A 87 -9.70 13.40 -9.67
CA THR A 87 -9.76 14.81 -10.06
C THR A 87 -8.62 15.23 -11.00
N ASN A 88 -7.49 14.53 -10.99
CA ASN A 88 -6.31 14.88 -11.79
C ASN A 88 -6.26 14.14 -13.14
N SER A 89 -6.23 14.88 -14.26
CA SER A 89 -6.18 14.34 -15.61
C SER A 89 -4.91 13.52 -15.91
N ILE A 90 -3.75 13.86 -15.33
CA ILE A 90 -2.53 13.07 -15.48
C ILE A 90 -2.65 11.74 -14.75
N CYS A 91 -3.19 11.75 -13.54
CA CYS A 91 -3.40 10.53 -12.77
C CYS A 91 -4.21 9.51 -13.58
N ARG A 92 -5.30 9.97 -14.21
CA ARG A 92 -6.13 9.12 -15.07
C ARG A 92 -5.37 8.62 -16.30
N LEU A 93 -4.58 9.48 -16.95
CA LEU A 93 -3.73 9.08 -18.08
C LEU A 93 -2.70 8.01 -17.67
N LEU A 94 -2.02 8.20 -16.55
CA LEU A 94 -1.03 7.24 -16.03
C LEU A 94 -1.66 5.89 -15.68
N ALA A 95 -2.87 5.87 -15.12
CA ALA A 95 -3.57 4.62 -14.83
C ALA A 95 -4.06 3.86 -16.07
N THR A 96 -4.05 4.47 -17.25
CA THR A 96 -4.29 3.73 -18.50
C THR A 96 -3.12 2.81 -18.88
N ILE A 97 -1.94 3.01 -18.28
CA ILE A 97 -0.75 2.20 -18.51
C ILE A 97 -0.87 0.88 -17.72
N PRO A 98 -0.88 -0.29 -18.39
CA PRO A 98 -0.90 -1.59 -17.72
C PRO A 98 0.18 -1.70 -16.64
N GLY A 99 -0.23 -2.04 -15.42
CA GLY A 99 0.66 -2.16 -14.25
C GLY A 99 0.76 -0.90 -13.39
N ILE A 100 0.20 0.24 -13.82
CA ILE A 100 0.16 1.47 -13.02
C ILE A 100 -1.21 1.63 -12.35
N GLY A 101 -1.27 1.31 -11.07
CA GLY A 101 -2.48 1.50 -10.25
C GLY A 101 -2.63 2.94 -9.72
N PRO A 102 -3.78 3.28 -9.10
CA PRO A 102 -4.09 4.64 -8.62
C PRO A 102 -3.05 5.24 -7.66
N ILE A 103 -2.46 4.44 -6.77
CA ILE A 103 -1.41 4.86 -5.82
C ILE A 103 -0.12 5.22 -6.56
N THR A 104 0.27 4.41 -7.54
CA THR A 104 1.46 4.64 -8.36
C THR A 104 1.25 5.85 -9.27
N ALA A 105 0.07 5.96 -9.90
CA ALA A 105 -0.30 7.08 -10.74
C ALA A 105 -0.29 8.42 -9.99
N THR A 106 -0.81 8.45 -8.76
CA THR A 106 -0.79 9.66 -7.91
C THR A 106 0.61 9.99 -7.41
N ALA A 107 1.43 8.98 -7.12
CA ALA A 107 2.83 9.20 -6.74
C ALA A 107 3.63 9.83 -7.88
N PHE A 108 3.47 9.34 -9.11
CA PHE A 108 4.07 9.94 -10.29
C PHE A 108 3.52 11.35 -10.55
N ALA A 109 2.21 11.54 -10.48
CA ALA A 109 1.62 12.87 -10.64
C ALA A 109 2.16 13.89 -9.63
N ALA A 110 2.44 13.47 -8.40
CA ALA A 110 3.02 14.32 -7.36
C ALA A 110 4.50 14.70 -7.62
N THR A 111 5.19 14.03 -8.55
CA THR A 111 6.56 14.39 -8.97
C THR A 111 6.61 15.31 -10.17
N ILE A 112 5.46 15.55 -10.83
CA ILE A 112 5.38 16.38 -12.03
C ILE A 112 5.20 17.84 -11.61
N PRO A 113 6.14 18.73 -11.95
CA PRO A 113 6.08 20.13 -11.53
C PRO A 113 4.94 20.91 -12.21
N ASP A 114 4.67 20.62 -13.49
CA ASP A 114 3.56 21.22 -14.25
C ASP A 114 3.07 20.26 -15.37
N PRO A 115 1.80 19.81 -15.34
CA PRO A 115 1.17 18.99 -16.37
C PRO A 115 1.08 19.68 -17.74
N SER A 116 0.89 21.00 -17.72
CA SER A 116 0.62 21.81 -18.91
C SER A 116 1.88 22.06 -19.75
N ALA A 117 3.05 21.73 -19.20
CA ALA A 117 4.32 21.75 -19.90
C ALA A 117 4.43 20.72 -21.04
N PHE A 118 3.54 19.72 -21.08
CA PHE A 118 3.50 18.70 -22.12
C PHE A 118 2.38 18.96 -23.13
N ARG A 119 2.72 18.96 -24.41
CA ARG A 119 1.80 19.23 -25.54
C ARG A 119 0.82 18.09 -25.78
N SER A 120 1.15 16.87 -25.34
CA SER A 120 0.26 15.72 -25.44
C SER A 120 0.62 14.61 -24.43
N GLY A 121 -0.33 13.72 -24.14
CA GLY A 121 -0.08 12.53 -23.33
C GLY A 121 1.01 11.61 -23.91
N ARG A 122 1.25 11.67 -25.23
CA ARG A 122 2.32 10.93 -25.90
C ARG A 122 3.71 11.51 -25.60
N GLU A 123 3.83 12.83 -25.59
CA GLU A 123 5.07 13.52 -25.19
C GLU A 123 5.38 13.25 -23.72
N PHE A 124 4.35 13.21 -22.88
CA PHE A 124 4.46 12.85 -21.47
C PHE A 124 4.93 11.41 -21.24
N VAL A 125 4.36 10.43 -21.96
CA VAL A 125 4.79 9.01 -21.91
C VAL A 125 6.21 8.84 -22.46
N ALA A 126 6.59 9.63 -23.48
CA ALA A 126 7.95 9.66 -24.00
C ALA A 126 8.95 10.19 -22.96
N TRP A 127 8.59 11.27 -22.26
CA TRP A 127 9.40 11.85 -21.18
C TRP A 127 9.60 10.87 -20.01
N LEU A 128 8.59 10.07 -19.69
CA LEU A 128 8.68 8.99 -18.69
C LEU A 128 9.52 7.77 -19.15
N GLY A 129 9.98 7.74 -20.40
CA GLY A 129 10.67 6.57 -20.97
C GLY A 129 9.75 5.36 -21.20
N LEU A 130 8.43 5.54 -21.14
CA LEU A 130 7.42 4.48 -21.27
C LEU A 130 6.96 4.24 -22.73
N ASN A 131 7.73 4.76 -23.69
CA ASN A 131 7.44 4.68 -25.13
C ASN A 131 7.81 3.31 -25.73
N SER A 132 7.29 2.23 -25.15
CA SER A 132 7.50 0.86 -25.67
C SER A 132 6.45 0.51 -26.76
N PRO A 133 6.79 -0.25 -27.82
CA PRO A 133 5.85 -0.66 -28.87
C PRO A 133 4.58 -1.32 -28.36
N MET A 134 4.65 -1.94 -27.18
CA MET A 134 3.58 -2.63 -26.48
C MET A 134 2.42 -1.71 -26.03
N TYR A 135 2.63 -0.39 -25.90
CA TYR A 135 1.62 0.57 -25.44
C TYR A 135 1.06 1.47 -26.56
N ARG A 136 1.54 1.29 -27.81
CA ARG A 136 1.30 2.20 -28.94
C ARG A 136 -0.15 2.24 -29.43
N GLY A 137 -0.97 1.23 -29.14
CA GLY A 137 -2.33 1.10 -29.67
C GLY A 137 -3.47 1.72 -28.86
N ARG A 138 -3.24 2.12 -27.59
CA ARG A 138 -4.34 2.47 -26.66
C ARG A 138 -4.26 3.85 -26.00
N LEU A 139 -3.15 4.57 -26.19
CA LEU A 139 -2.96 5.95 -25.73
C LEU A 139 -3.40 7.00 -26.77
N LEU A 140 -4.08 6.57 -27.85
CA LEU A 140 -4.49 7.39 -29.00
C LEU A 140 -6.02 7.46 -29.19
N ARG A 141 -6.80 7.24 -28.13
CA ARG A 141 -8.23 7.56 -28.11
C ARG A 141 -8.56 8.43 -26.91
#